data_AF-M0MH71-F1
#
_entry.id   AF-M0MH71-F1
#
_cell.length_a   1.000
_cell.length_b   1.000
_cell.length_c   1.000
_cell.angle_alpha   90.00
_cell.angle_beta   90.00
_cell.angle_gamma   90.00
#
_symmetry.space_group_name_H-M   'P 1'
#
loop_
_entity.id
_entity.type
_entity.pdbx_description
1 polymer ?
#
loop_
_entity_poly.entity_id
_entity_poly.type
_entity_poly.pdbx_seq_one_letter_code
_entity_poly.pdbx_strand_id
1 'polypeptide(L)' 'MQLRRSEFERIRTALAEVEPDEPLTAREIHDLLDERGETLDSPHRVATVLGRRADGEVEVIRDRPYRYRVLDDTAN' A
#
# COMPACT_ATOMS: atom_id res chain seq x y z
N MET A 1 9.61 13.44 15.35
CA MET A 1 9.99 12.31 14.46
C MET A 1 8.80 11.36 14.35
N GLN A 2 7.93 11.59 13.37
CA GLN A 2 6.63 10.91 13.18
C GLN A 2 6.49 10.43 11.73
N LEU A 3 7.59 10.03 11.09
CA LEU A 3 7.62 9.70 9.66
C LEU A 3 6.95 8.35 9.31
N ARG A 4 6.80 7.44 10.28
CA ARG A 4 6.37 6.05 10.02
C ARG A 4 4.86 5.85 9.86
N ARG A 5 4.04 6.79 10.34
CA ARG A 5 2.57 6.73 10.15
C ARG A 5 2.19 7.28 8.77
N SER A 6 2.92 8.31 8.32
CA SER A 6 2.77 8.94 7.00
C SER A 6 3.09 8.04 5.81
N GLU A 7 4.02 7.08 5.94
CA GLU A 7 4.34 6.14 4.85
C GLU A 7 3.09 5.36 4.39
N PHE A 8 2.29 4.85 5.33
CA PHE A 8 1.06 4.14 5.00
C PHE A 8 -0.02 5.08 4.45
N GLU A 9 -0.19 6.25 5.05
CA GLU A 9 -1.18 7.22 4.58
C GLU A 9 -0.91 7.65 3.13
N ARG A 10 0.37 7.85 2.75
CA ARG A 10 0.76 8.12 1.35
C ARG A 10 0.40 6.97 0.42
N ILE A 11 0.72 5.73 0.83
CA ILE A 11 0.36 4.53 0.06
C ILE A 11 -1.16 4.43 -0.09
N ARG A 12 -1.91 4.65 1.00
CA ARG A 12 -3.38 4.63 0.99
C ARG A 12 -3.95 5.70 0.08
N THR A 13 -3.49 6.95 0.17
CA THR A 13 -3.94 8.04 -0.71
C THR A 13 -3.65 7.71 -2.17
N ALA A 14 -2.44 7.26 -2.50
CA ALA A 14 -2.10 6.92 -3.89
C ALA A 14 -2.97 5.79 -4.44
N LEU A 15 -3.27 4.78 -3.62
CA LEU A 15 -4.15 3.68 -4.00
C LEU A 15 -5.62 4.10 -4.06
N ALA A 16 -6.08 4.99 -3.18
CA ALA A 16 -7.42 5.56 -3.21
C ALA A 16 -7.65 6.45 -4.44
N GLU A 17 -6.61 7.10 -4.96
CA GLU A 17 -6.70 7.86 -6.22
C GLU A 17 -6.72 6.98 -7.47
N VAL A 18 -6.12 5.78 -7.41
CA VAL A 18 -6.10 4.82 -8.54
C VAL A 18 -7.32 3.91 -8.52
N GLU A 19 -7.91 3.68 -7.34
CA GLU A 19 -8.99 2.71 -7.09
C GLU A 19 -8.76 1.39 -7.85
N PRO A 20 -7.65 0.67 -7.59
CA PRO A 20 -7.35 -0.53 -8.34
C PRO A 20 -8.43 -1.59 -8.11
N ASP A 21 -9.11 -2.00 -9.19
CA ASP A 21 -10.12 -3.06 -9.16
C ASP A 21 -9.53 -4.40 -8.63
N GLU A 22 -8.24 -4.62 -8.87
CA GLU A 22 -7.51 -5.82 -8.49
C GLU A 22 -6.46 -5.57 -7.40
N PRO A 23 -6.17 -6.58 -6.55
CA PRO A 23 -5.12 -6.47 -5.55
C PRO A 23 -3.75 -6.33 -6.21
N LEU A 24 -2.96 -5.35 -5.77
CA LEU A 24 -1.65 -5.05 -6.38
C LEU A 24 -0.51 -5.70 -5.61
N THR A 25 0.55 -6.04 -6.31
CA THR A 25 1.79 -6.49 -5.68
C THR A 25 2.55 -5.32 -5.07
N ALA A 26 3.42 -5.60 -4.09
CA ALA A 26 4.24 -4.56 -3.48
C ALA A 26 5.13 -3.80 -4.48
N ARG A 27 5.45 -4.43 -5.62
CA ARG A 27 6.18 -3.78 -6.71
C ARG A 27 5.29 -2.82 -7.48
N GLU A 28 4.10 -3.24 -7.91
CA GLU A 28 3.17 -2.38 -8.64
C GLU A 28 2.78 -1.15 -7.81
N ILE A 29 2.58 -1.33 -6.50
CA ILE A 29 2.32 -0.23 -5.59
C ILE A 29 3.53 0.72 -5.51
N HIS A 30 4.76 0.19 -5.53
CA HIS A 30 5.98 1.01 -5.52
C HIS A 30 6.15 1.79 -6.82
N ASP A 31 5.94 1.16 -7.98
CA ASP A 31 5.99 1.81 -9.29
C ASP A 31 4.94 2.94 -9.36
N LEU A 32 3.69 2.71 -8.93
CA LEU A 32 2.64 3.74 -8.88
C LEU A 32 3.02 4.94 -7.99
N LEU A 33 3.70 4.67 -6.88
CA LEU A 33 4.15 5.72 -5.96
C LEU A 33 5.30 6.52 -6.56
N ASP A 34 6.24 5.85 -7.23
CA ASP A 34 7.34 6.51 -7.95
C ASP A 34 6.80 7.44 -9.06
N GLU A 35 5.81 6.98 -9.83
CA GLU A 35 5.13 7.79 -10.86
C GLU A 35 4.44 9.04 -10.29
N ARG A 36 4.00 8.98 -9.02
CA ARG A 36 3.35 10.08 -8.29
C ARG A 36 4.35 11.02 -7.61
N GLY A 37 5.64 10.67 -7.59
CA GLY A 37 6.68 11.40 -6.85
C GLY A 37 6.73 11.08 -5.36
N GLU A 38 6.05 10.01 -4.93
CA GLU A 38 6.12 9.49 -3.57
C GLU A 38 7.40 8.65 -3.41
N THR A 39 8.35 9.18 -2.64
CA THR A 39 9.67 8.55 -2.44
C THR A 39 9.57 7.45 -1.39
N LEU A 40 9.24 6.23 -1.83
CA LEU A 40 9.44 5.03 -1.03
C LEU A 40 10.75 4.33 -1.40
N ASP A 41 11.56 4.03 -0.39
CA ASP A 41 12.90 3.47 -0.56
C ASP A 41 12.93 2.18 -1.39
N SER A 42 11.89 1.34 -1.36
CA SER A 42 11.83 0.07 -2.10
C SER A 42 10.45 -0.62 -2.07
N PRO A 43 10.15 -1.53 -3.02
CA PRO A 43 9.00 -2.44 -2.95
C PRO A 43 8.96 -3.31 -1.66
N HIS A 44 10.11 -3.71 -1.14
CA HIS A 44 10.19 -4.45 0.13
C HIS A 44 9.75 -3.60 1.32
N ARG A 45 9.95 -2.27 1.25
CA ARG A 45 9.49 -1.34 2.26
C ARG A 45 7.97 -1.26 2.24
N VAL A 46 7.38 -1.16 1.06
CA VAL A 46 5.92 -1.24 0.84
C VAL A 46 5.35 -2.51 1.46
N ALA A 47 5.92 -3.68 1.13
CA ALA A 47 5.48 -4.96 1.67
C ALA A 47 5.52 -5.01 3.21
N THR A 48 6.56 -4.42 3.83
CA THR A 48 6.71 -4.36 5.29
C THR A 48 5.66 -3.46 5.93
N VAL A 49 5.39 -2.29 5.34
CA VAL A 49 4.39 -1.34 5.84
C VAL A 49 2.99 -1.92 5.72
N LEU A 50 2.66 -2.48 4.56
CA LEU A 50 1.37 -3.13 4.30
C LEU A 50 1.18 -4.37 5.17
N GLY A 51 2.20 -5.22 5.31
CA GLY A 51 2.16 -6.40 6.18
C GLY A 51 1.93 -6.07 7.66
N ARG A 52 2.38 -4.90 8.13
CA ARG A 52 2.11 -4.44 9.50
C ARG A 52 0.66 -3.97 9.70
N ARG A 53 0.01 -3.46 8.64
CA ARG A 53 -1.39 -2.99 8.67
C ARG A 53 -2.40 -4.07 8.24
N ALA A 54 -1.91 -5.28 7.99
CA ALA A 54 -2.69 -6.45 7.59
C ALA A 54 -3.77 -6.87 8.60
N ASP A 55 -3.69 -6.37 9.83
CA ASP A 55 -4.61 -6.70 10.93
C ASP A 55 -5.94 -5.90 10.87
N GLY A 56 -6.08 -4.92 9.96
CA GLY A 56 -7.33 -4.16 9.86
C GLY A 56 -7.49 -3.23 8.65
N GLU A 57 -6.43 -2.61 8.14
CA GLU A 57 -6.52 -1.62 7.05
C GLU A 57 -6.06 -2.18 5.68
N VAL A 58 -5.45 -3.36 5.68
CA VAL A 58 -4.89 -3.99 4.48
C VAL A 58 -5.26 -5.46 4.47
N GLU A 59 -5.77 -5.93 3.34
CA GLU A 59 -5.93 -7.34 3.07
C GLU A 59 -4.67 -7.87 2.36
N VAL A 60 -4.04 -8.90 2.94
CA VAL A 60 -2.88 -9.57 2.35
C VAL A 60 -3.32 -10.87 1.71
N ILE A 61 -3.31 -10.90 0.39
CA ILE A 61 -3.67 -12.06 -0.40
C ILE A 61 -2.39 -12.84 -0.68
N ARG A 62 -2.28 -14.00 -0.04
CA ARG A 62 -1.14 -14.91 -0.16
C ARG A 62 -1.19 -15.72 -1.48
N ASP A 63 -1.53 -15.04 -2.58
CA ASP A 63 -1.36 -15.59 -3.92
C ASP A 63 0.14 -15.50 -4.30
N ARG A 64 0.57 -16.22 -5.34
CA ARG A 64 1.95 -16.10 -5.85
C ARG A 64 1.90 -15.37 -7.19
N PRO A 65 2.34 -14.09 -7.26
CA PRO A 65 3.02 -13.28 -6.24
C PRO A 65 2.10 -12.71 -5.13
N TYR A 66 2.68 -12.37 -3.97
CA TYR A 66 1.93 -11.77 -2.84
C TYR A 66 1.27 -10.47 -3.27
N ARG A 67 -0.05 -10.37 -3.05
CA ARG A 67 -0.83 -9.17 -3.37
C ARG A 67 -1.40 -8.52 -2.12
N TYR A 68 -1.65 -7.23 -2.23
CA TYR A 68 -2.12 -6.36 -1.17
C TYR A 68 -3.29 -5.54 -1.70
N ARG A 69 -4.37 -5.48 -0.92
CA ARG A 69 -5.49 -4.57 -1.15
C ARG A 69 -5.65 -3.71 0.08
N VAL A 70 -5.62 -2.39 -0.09
CA VAL A 70 -5.98 -1.50 1.01
C VAL A 70 -7.49 -1.55 1.15
N LEU A 71 -7.96 -1.91 2.34
CA LEU A 71 -9.36 -1.83 2.69
C LEU A 71 -9.57 -0.38 3.06
N ASP A 72 -10.13 0.40 2.14
CA ASP A 72 -10.49 1.76 2.47
C ASP A 72 -11.61 1.68 3.51
N ASP A 73 -11.27 1.93 4.77
CA ASP A 73 -12.22 2.17 5.84
C ASP A 73 -12.88 3.53 5.57
N THR A 74 -13.67 3.61 4.50
CA THR A 74 -14.76 4.59 4.36
C THR A 74 -16.00 3.90 4.90
N ALA A 75 -16.03 3.76 6.21
CA ALA A 75 -17.24 3.54 6.97
C ALA A 75 -17.28 4.55 8.12
N ASN A 76 -17.48 5.83 7.78
CA ASN A 76 -18.46 6.73 8.41
C ASN A 76 -18.13 8.22 8.16
#